data_AF-A0A2V9DN07-F1
#
_entry.id   AF-A0A2V9DN07-F1
#
_cell.length_a   1.000
_cell.length_b   1.000
_cell.length_c   1.000
_cell.angle_alpha   90.00
_cell.angle_beta   90.00
_cell.angle_gamma   90.00
#
_symmetry.space_group_name_H-M   'P 1'
#
loop_
_entity.id
_entity.type
_entity.pdbx_description
1 polymer ?
#
loop_
_entity_poly.entity_id
_entity_poly.type
_entity_poly.pdbx_seq_one_letter_code
_entity_poly.pdbx_strand_id
1 'polypeptide(L)' 'MGVVFKARDPRIGRLVALKTITAGLADDADLLQRFYREAQAAGSLQHPNVVTVYEMGEEAVGL' A
#
# COMPACT_ATOMS: atom_id res chain seq x y z
N MET A 1 0.43 -8.88 -5.97
CA MET A 1 0.11 -9.12 -4.53
C MET A 1 1.42 -9.13 -3.75
N GLY A 2 1.42 -8.74 -2.47
CA GLY A 2 2.63 -8.27 -1.80
C GLY A 2 2.71 -8.61 -0.31
N VAL A 3 3.69 -8.05 0.40
CA VAL A 3 3.94 -8.30 1.84
C VAL A 3 3.28 -7.19 2.67
N VAL A 4 2.68 -7.56 3.80
CA VAL A 4 2.08 -6.61 4.76
C VAL A 4 2.90 -6.57 6.04
N PHE A 5 3.36 -5.38 6.41
CA PHE A 5 4.14 -5.13 7.61
C PHE A 5 3.33 -4.36 8.65
N LYS A 6 3.57 -4.63 9.94
CA LYS A 6 3.22 -3.70 11.00
C LYS A 6 4.26 -2.58 11.00
N ALA A 7 3.82 -1.36 10.75
CA ALA A 7 4.68 -0.18 10.71
C ALA A 7 4.16 0.91 11.64
N ARG A 8 5.03 1.87 11.94
CA ARG A 8 4.66 3.11 12.64
C ARG A 8 4.87 4.27 11.67
N ASP A 9 3.80 5.02 11.43
CA ASP A 9 3.83 6.25 10.63
C ASP A 9 4.67 7.30 11.39
N PRO A 10 5.83 7.72 10.87
CA PRO A 10 6.72 8.62 11.61
C PRO A 10 6.20 10.06 11.67
N ARG A 11 5.32 10.47 10.76
CA ARG A 11 4.80 11.85 10.69
C ARG A 11 3.81 12.13 11.82
N ILE A 12 2.98 11.15 12.15
CA ILE A 12 1.87 11.31 13.11
C ILE A 12 1.85 10.26 14.22
N GLY A 13 2.79 9.30 14.23
CA GLY A 13 3.03 8.38 15.35
C GLY A 13 2.03 7.23 15.50
N ARG A 14 1.19 6.95 14.50
CA ARG A 14 0.19 5.87 14.54
C ARG A 14 0.77 4.53 14.07
N LEU A 15 0.18 3.43 14.54
CA LEU A 15 0.44 2.11 13.97
C LEU A 15 -0.40 1.92 12.71
N VAL A 16 0.22 1.37 11.66
CA VAL A 16 -0.41 1.09 10.37
C VAL A 16 -0.01 -0.28 9.83
N ALA A 17 -0.81 -0.80 8.90
CA ALA A 17 -0.40 -1.89 8.04
C ALA A 17 0.17 -1.30 6.74
N LEU A 18 1.42 -1.63 6.40
CA LEU A 18 2.08 -1.19 5.18
C LEU A 18 2.16 -2.37 4.19
N LYS A 19 1.48 -2.26 3.05
CA LYS A 19 1.52 -3.27 1.98
C LYS A 19 2.50 -2.83 0.89
N THR A 20 3.52 -3.63 0.62
CA THR A 20 4.50 -3.37 -0.45
C THR A 20 4.45 -4.44 -1.52
N ILE A 21 4.85 -4.10 -2.75
CA ILE A 21 5.11 -5.09 -3.80
C ILE A 21 6.55 -5.61 -3.62
N THR A 22 6.75 -6.91 -3.67
CA THR A 22 8.09 -7.52 -3.64
C THR A 22 8.85 -7.12 -4.90
N ALA A 23 10.15 -6.81 -4.80
CA ALA A 23 10.97 -6.31 -5.92
C ALA A 23 10.84 -7.15 -7.21
N GLY A 24 10.87 -8.49 -7.13
CA GLY A 24 10.72 -9.36 -8.30
C GLY A 24 9.31 -9.44 -8.91
N LEU A 25 8.29 -8.85 -8.26
CA LEU A 25 6.92 -8.74 -8.77
C LEU A 25 6.59 -7.33 -9.25
N ALA A 26 7.49 -6.35 -9.03
CA ALA A 26 7.31 -4.98 -9.51
C ALA A 26 7.51 -4.87 -11.03
N ASP A 27 8.31 -5.77 -11.62
CA ASP A 27 8.55 -5.85 -13.06
C ASP A 27 7.35 -6.43 -13.84
N ASP A 28 6.37 -7.00 -13.14
CA ASP A 28 5.11 -7.45 -13.73
C ASP A 28 4.09 -6.31 -13.74
N ALA A 29 3.89 -5.74 -14.93
CA ALA A 29 2.98 -4.62 -15.15
C ALA A 29 1.53 -4.91 -14.74
N ASP A 30 1.05 -6.16 -14.89
CA ASP A 30 -0.31 -6.53 -14.54
C ASP A 30 -0.49 -6.53 -13.02
N LEU A 31 0.51 -7.02 -12.29
CA LEU A 31 0.49 -7.01 -10.82
C LEU A 31 0.58 -5.60 -10.26
N LEU A 32 1.41 -4.75 -10.83
CA LEU A 32 1.51 -3.34 -10.47
C LEU A 32 0.16 -2.63 -10.72
N GLN A 33 -0.45 -2.84 -11.90
CA GLN A 33 -1.74 -2.24 -12.23
C GLN A 33 -2.86 -2.73 -11.32
N ARG A 34 -2.85 -4.01 -10.91
CA ARG A 34 -3.81 -4.54 -9.92
C ARG A 34 -3.61 -3.92 -8.55
N PHE A 35 -2.37 -3.78 -8.09
CA PHE A 35 -2.07 -3.13 -6.80
C PHE A 35 -2.59 -1.70 -6.75
N TYR A 36 -2.39 -0.93 -7.82
CA TYR A 36 -2.93 0.42 -7.95
C TYR A 36 -4.45 0.45 -7.91
N ARG A 37 -5.11 -0.43 -8.68
CA ARG A 37 -6.57 -0.51 -8.71
C ARG A 37 -7.17 -0.86 -7.34
N GLU A 38 -6.59 -1.83 -6.62
CA GLU A 38 -7.04 -2.21 -5.28
C GLU A 38 -7.00 -1.03 -4.31
N ALA A 39 -5.88 -0.31 -4.26
CA ALA A 39 -5.73 0.77 -3.31
C ALA A 39 -6.50 2.04 -3.73
N GLN A 40 -6.73 2.30 -5.02
CA GLN A 40 -7.66 3.34 -5.47
C GLN A 40 -9.11 3.00 -5.09
N ALA A 41 -9.54 1.76 -5.29
CA ALA A 41 -10.88 1.31 -4.94
C ALA A 41 -11.12 1.33 -3.43
N ALA A 42 -10.14 0.92 -2.63
CA ALA A 42 -10.25 0.97 -1.16
C ALA A 42 -10.15 2.41 -0.62
N GLY A 43 -9.31 3.26 -1.23
CA GLY A 43 -9.13 4.66 -0.83
C GLY A 43 -10.36 5.54 -1.06
N SER A 44 -11.26 5.17 -1.97
CA SER A 44 -12.52 5.89 -2.20
C SER A 44 -13.64 5.49 -1.22
N LEU A 45 -13.43 4.50 -0.36
CA LEU A 45 -14.42 4.00 0.59
C LEU A 45 -14.19 4.55 2.00
N GLN A 46 -15.24 5.13 2.59
CA GLN A 46 -15.30 5.45 4.02
C GLN A 46 -16.47 4.69 4.64
N HIS A 47 -16.17 3.57 5.29
CA HIS A 47 -17.17 2.72 5.91
C HIS A 47 -16.57 1.99 7.13
N PRO A 48 -17.30 1.86 8.26
CA PRO A 48 -16.77 1.24 9.49
C PRO A 48 -16.28 -0.20 9.32
N ASN A 49 -16.79 -0.92 8.31
CA ASN A 49 -16.41 -2.31 8.01
C ASN A 49 -15.41 -2.46 6.86
N VAL A 50 -14.81 -1.36 6.39
CA VAL A 50 -13.80 -1.37 5.31
C VAL A 50 -12.54 -0.69 5.82
N VAL A 51 -11.39 -1.32 5.62
CA VAL A 51 -10.10 -0.75 6.02
C VAL A 51 -9.79 0.47 5.16
N THR A 52 -9.50 1.59 5.80
CA THR A 52 -9.15 2.83 5.13
C THR A 52 -7.70 2.79 4.62
N VAL A 53 -7.52 3.13 3.35
CA VAL A 53 -6.19 3.44 2.79
C VAL A 53 -5.88 4.90 3.12
N TYR A 54 -4.80 5.12 3.87
CA TYR A 54 -4.42 6.46 4.30
C TYR A 54 -3.51 7.17 3.30
N GLU A 55 -2.57 6.45 2.71
CA GLU A 55 -1.57 6.97 1.78
C GLU A 55 -1.21 5.87 0.80
N MET A 56 -0.87 6.27 -0.43
CA MET A 56 -0.31 5.43 -1.48
C MET A 56 0.87 6.20 -2.07
N GLY A 57 1.97 5.51 -2.34
CA GLY A 57 3.11 6.07 -3.03
C GLY A 57 4.07 4.99 -3.49
N GLU A 58 5.04 5.42 -4.29
CA GLU A 58 6.22 4.66 -4.66
C GLU A 58 7.42 5.28 -3.97
N GLU A 59 8.28 4.45 -3.40
CA GLU A 59 9.58 4.89 -2.90
C GLU A 59 10.64 4.10 -3.66
N ALA A 60 11.49 4.82 -4.39
CA ALA A 60 12.69 4.22 -4.93
C ALA A 60 13.54 3.77 -3.75
N VAL A 61 13.96 2.50 -3.75
CA VAL A 61 14.88 1.99 -2.74
C VAL A 61 16.10 2.92 -2.77
N GLY A 62 16.29 3.69 -1.70
CA GLY A 62 17.41 4.62 -1.58
C GLY A 62 18.72 3.86 -1.75
N LEU A 63 19.57 4.36 -2.64
CA LEU A 63 20.97 3.95 -2.78
C LEU A 63 21.75 4.24 -1.49
#